data_AF-A0A953RFR3-F1
#
_entry.id   AF-A0A953RFR3-F1
#
_cell.length_a   1.000
_cell.length_b   1.000
_cell.length_c   1.000
_cell.angle_alpha   90.00
_cell.angle_beta   90.00
_cell.angle_gamma   90.00
#
_symmetry.space_group_name_H-M   'P 1'
#
loop_
_entity.id
_entity.type
_entity.pdbx_description
1 polymer ?
#
loop_
_entity_poly.entity_id
_entity_poly.type
_entity_poly.pdbx_seq_one_letter_code
_entity_poly.pdbx_strand_id
1 'polypeptide(L)'
;MLEEALPHYFYPVSNPEPKIRRTVELPFEPTRPTPETIPALVAACDIDHAVRPVSAIPGGPAAGRRRLARFLETGLPRYAEARSDPDQPDAVSRLSPYLHFGNVSIHELLLAAREAGPAAQYAKFQDEALVWRELAHNFVFRDPRHRTTGAIPAWAREQLRRHEADPRPALYSAEQLELARTHDELWNEAQRSYLDHGWMHNRLRMLWGKAVLQWTPDAETCLRILEHLNNKYALDGRDPNSYGGIMWIFGKFDRPFYPRPIYGTVRYLSLKAEAKRRKARR
;
A
#
# COMPACT_ATOMS: atom_id res chain seq x y z
N MET A 1 17.73 6.52 -19.69
CA MET A 1 16.36 7.02 -20.01
C MET A 1 15.66 7.66 -18.81
N LEU A 2 15.29 6.94 -17.73
CA LEU A 2 14.59 7.60 -16.59
C LEU A 2 15.51 8.58 -15.86
N GLU A 3 16.72 8.16 -15.46
CA GLU A 3 17.68 9.00 -14.73
C GLU A 3 18.08 10.27 -15.49
N GLU A 4 18.23 10.17 -16.81
CA GLU A 4 18.54 11.30 -17.71
C GLU A 4 17.37 12.28 -17.82
N ALA A 5 16.13 11.81 -17.70
CA ALA A 5 14.93 12.64 -17.79
C ALA A 5 14.58 13.32 -16.45
N LEU A 6 15.02 12.76 -15.32
CA LEU A 6 14.67 13.27 -13.99
C LEU A 6 14.97 14.76 -13.80
N PRO A 7 16.15 15.30 -14.18
CA PRO A 7 16.42 16.73 -13.99
C PRO A 7 15.42 17.66 -14.69
N HIS A 8 14.82 17.21 -15.79
CA HIS A 8 13.82 17.99 -16.52
C HIS A 8 12.47 18.06 -15.78
N TYR A 9 12.08 16.99 -15.10
CA TYR A 9 10.79 16.90 -14.40
C TYR A 9 10.88 17.20 -12.90
N PHE A 10 12.08 17.15 -12.33
CA PHE A 10 12.30 17.12 -10.89
C PHE A 10 12.98 18.39 -10.36
N TYR A 11 12.24 19.50 -10.46
CA TYR A 11 12.64 20.82 -9.99
C TYR A 11 11.68 21.37 -8.93
N PRO A 12 12.14 22.29 -8.05
CA PRO A 12 11.28 22.95 -7.07
C PRO A 12 10.14 23.71 -7.74
N VAL A 13 8.91 23.43 -7.33
CA VAL A 13 7.71 24.15 -7.78
C VAL A 13 7.23 25.02 -6.63
N SER A 14 7.12 26.33 -6.86
CA SER A 14 6.53 27.23 -5.88
C SER A 14 5.01 27.02 -5.80
N ASN A 15 4.44 27.14 -4.60
CA ASN A 15 2.99 27.20 -4.47
C ASN A 15 2.50 28.47 -5.16
N PRO A 16 1.61 28.38 -6.17
CA PRO A 16 1.07 29.57 -6.79
C PRO A 16 0.16 30.29 -5.80
N GLU A 17 0.28 31.62 -5.72
CA GLU A 17 -0.74 32.44 -5.05
C GLU A 17 -1.95 32.56 -5.99
N PRO A 18 -3.11 32.00 -5.62
CA PRO A 18 -4.29 32.08 -6.48
C PRO A 18 -4.77 33.52 -6.57
N LYS A 19 -4.76 34.08 -7.79
CA LYS A 19 -5.38 35.38 -8.06
C LYS A 19 -6.88 35.21 -8.31
N ILE A 20 -7.70 35.66 -7.39
CA ILE A 20 -9.17 35.65 -7.54
C ILE A 20 -9.56 36.69 -8.58
N ARG A 21 -9.90 36.25 -9.81
CA ARG A 21 -10.33 37.15 -10.89
C ARG A 21 -11.80 37.55 -10.79
N ARG A 22 -12.64 36.67 -10.25
CA ARG A 22 -14.08 36.88 -10.08
C ARG A 22 -14.59 35.97 -8.97
N THR A 23 -15.47 36.49 -8.12
CA THR A 23 -16.20 35.69 -7.14
C THR A 23 -17.28 34.89 -7.87
N VAL A 24 -17.31 33.58 -7.65
CA VAL A 24 -18.36 32.69 -8.16
C VAL A 24 -19.33 32.44 -7.02
N GLU A 25 -20.61 32.70 -7.24
CA GLU A 25 -21.67 32.25 -6.33
C GLU A 25 -21.84 30.74 -6.51
N LEU A 26 -21.63 30.00 -5.43
CA LEU A 26 -21.80 28.55 -5.45
C LEU A 26 -23.29 28.24 -5.31
N PRO A 27 -23.83 27.25 -6.06
CA PRO A 27 -25.24 26.87 -5.97
C PRO A 27 -25.57 26.07 -4.70
N PHE A 28 -24.67 26.09 -3.70
CA PHE A 28 -24.77 25.39 -2.44
C PHE A 28 -23.95 26.12 -1.37
N GLU A 29 -24.33 25.93 -0.11
CA GLU A 29 -23.55 26.37 1.04
C GLU A 29 -22.31 25.48 1.22
N PRO A 30 -21.09 26.01 1.14
CA PRO A 30 -19.88 25.21 1.31
C PRO A 30 -19.78 24.68 2.74
N THR A 31 -19.69 23.36 2.88
CA THR A 31 -19.38 22.76 4.17
C THR A 31 -17.93 23.07 4.56
N ARG A 32 -17.73 23.66 5.74
CA ARG A 32 -16.41 23.95 6.31
C ARG A 32 -16.15 23.01 7.48
N PRO A 33 -15.45 21.88 7.26
CA PRO A 33 -15.17 20.94 8.33
C PRO A 33 -14.19 21.53 9.34
N THR A 34 -14.49 21.37 10.61
CA THR A 34 -13.64 21.64 11.78
C THR A 34 -13.48 20.35 12.58
N PRO A 35 -12.44 20.22 13.44
CA PRO A 35 -12.29 19.04 14.29
C PRO A 35 -13.56 18.69 15.09
N GLU A 36 -14.33 19.69 15.50
CA GLU A 36 -15.57 19.54 16.29
C GLU A 36 -16.76 19.10 15.44
N THR A 37 -16.81 19.49 14.17
CA THR A 37 -17.94 19.19 13.27
C THR A 37 -17.74 17.91 12.46
N ILE A 38 -16.50 17.47 12.25
CA ILE A 38 -16.16 16.24 11.52
C ILE A 38 -16.93 15.02 12.03
N PRO A 39 -17.06 14.74 13.35
CA PRO A 39 -17.81 13.57 13.82
C PRO A 39 -19.27 13.54 13.35
N ALA A 40 -19.96 14.69 13.40
CA ALA A 40 -21.35 14.80 12.95
C ALA A 40 -21.46 14.66 11.42
N LEU A 41 -20.52 15.25 10.67
CA LEU A 41 -20.47 15.11 9.22
C LEU A 41 -20.24 13.64 8.80
N VAL A 42 -19.32 12.94 9.47
CA VAL A 42 -19.06 11.51 9.22
C VAL A 42 -20.27 10.66 9.58
N ALA A 43 -20.93 10.92 10.72
CA ALA A 43 -22.13 10.20 11.13
C ALA A 43 -23.29 10.35 10.15
N ALA A 44 -23.35 11.46 9.41
CA ALA A 44 -24.37 11.70 8.38
C ALA A 44 -24.09 11.00 7.04
N CYS A 45 -22.87 10.47 6.84
CA CYS A 45 -22.51 9.76 5.61
C CYS A 45 -23.07 8.33 5.60
N ASP A 46 -23.53 7.90 4.42
CA ASP A 46 -23.90 6.51 4.15
C ASP A 46 -22.64 5.65 3.92
N ILE A 47 -22.00 5.27 5.01
CA ILE A 47 -20.75 4.50 5.05
C ILE A 47 -20.83 3.36 6.08
N ASP A 48 -19.90 2.41 5.99
CA ASP A 48 -19.77 1.36 7.01
C ASP A 48 -19.19 1.94 8.32
N HIS A 49 -20.09 2.25 9.26
CA HIS A 49 -19.74 2.78 10.58
C HIS A 49 -19.06 1.76 11.51
N ALA A 50 -18.97 0.47 11.12
CA ALA A 50 -18.19 -0.50 11.88
C ALA A 50 -16.68 -0.29 11.70
N VAL A 51 -16.25 0.39 10.63
CA VAL A 51 -14.85 0.78 10.42
C VAL A 51 -14.51 1.98 11.30
N ARG A 52 -13.68 1.75 12.33
CA ARG A 52 -13.33 2.78 13.31
C ARG A 52 -12.35 3.80 12.75
N PRO A 53 -12.40 5.06 13.22
CA PRO A 53 -11.39 6.05 12.88
C PRO A 53 -10.01 5.68 13.43
N VAL A 54 -8.96 5.97 12.65
CA VAL A 54 -7.57 5.75 13.05
C VAL A 54 -7.02 7.01 13.73
N SER A 55 -6.92 6.98 15.06
CA SER A 55 -6.44 8.13 15.85
C SER A 55 -4.93 8.38 15.71
N ALA A 56 -4.14 7.34 15.40
CA ALA A 56 -2.69 7.42 15.34
C ALA A 56 -2.13 8.13 14.09
N ILE A 57 -2.96 8.40 13.07
CA ILE A 57 -2.55 9.03 11.81
C ILE A 57 -3.51 10.20 11.53
N PRO A 58 -3.27 11.38 12.15
CA PRO A 58 -4.09 12.56 11.89
C PRO A 58 -4.02 12.96 10.42
N GLY A 59 -5.16 13.31 9.82
CA GLY A 59 -5.21 13.78 8.44
C GLY A 59 -4.64 15.19 8.24
N GLY A 60 -4.50 15.58 6.97
CA GLY A 60 -4.19 16.94 6.57
C GLY A 60 -2.69 17.23 6.30
N PRO A 61 -2.41 18.33 5.58
CA PRO A 61 -1.06 18.65 5.10
C PRO A 61 -0.06 18.92 6.23
N ALA A 62 -0.50 19.55 7.33
CA ALA A 62 0.37 19.82 8.48
C ALA A 62 0.86 18.51 9.15
N ALA A 63 -0.02 17.53 9.32
CA ALA A 63 0.34 16.22 9.86
C ALA A 63 1.27 15.44 8.91
N GLY A 64 0.97 15.48 7.60
CA GLY A 64 1.80 14.87 6.58
C GLY A 64 3.23 15.44 6.55
N ARG A 65 3.38 16.77 6.60
CA ARG A 65 4.70 17.42 6.65
C ARG A 65 5.48 17.12 7.92
N ARG A 66 4.80 17.04 9.08
CA ARG A 66 5.44 16.57 10.33
C ARG A 66 5.94 15.13 10.20
N ARG A 67 5.16 14.24 9.57
CA ARG A 67 5.60 12.87 9.32
C ARG A 67 6.79 12.82 8.34
N LEU A 68 6.78 13.65 7.30
CA LEU A 68 7.90 13.79 6.36
C LEU A 68 9.16 14.23 7.10
N ALA A 69 9.11 15.30 7.89
CA ALA A 69 10.26 15.76 8.67
C ALA A 69 10.85 14.65 9.55
N ARG A 70 10.01 13.92 10.29
CA ARG A 70 10.45 12.77 11.10
C ARG A 70 11.09 11.67 10.26
N PHE A 71 10.53 11.37 9.08
CA PHE A 71 11.12 10.39 8.18
C PHE A 71 12.50 10.84 7.70
N LEU A 72 12.67 12.09 7.29
CA LEU A 72 13.96 12.61 6.84
C LEU A 72 15.01 12.56 7.95
N GLU A 73 14.62 12.87 9.18
CA GLU A 73 15.51 12.89 10.35
C GLU A 73 15.93 11.48 10.81
N THR A 74 14.98 10.53 10.88
CA THR A 74 15.20 9.26 11.61
C THR A 74 15.02 8.00 10.77
N GLY A 75 14.25 8.08 9.68
CA GLY A 75 13.94 6.93 8.83
C GLY A 75 14.86 6.83 7.62
N LEU A 76 14.97 7.91 6.85
CA LEU A 76 15.74 7.99 5.63
C LEU A 76 17.22 7.57 5.82
N PRO A 77 17.93 7.96 6.89
CA PRO A 77 19.34 7.57 7.06
C PRO A 77 19.61 6.06 7.11
N ARG A 78 18.58 5.23 7.34
CA ARG A 78 18.66 3.77 7.46
C ARG A 78 17.66 3.03 6.56
N TYR A 79 17.10 3.72 5.57
CA TYR A 79 15.99 3.22 4.75
C TYR A 79 16.37 1.95 3.99
N ALA A 80 17.49 1.96 3.27
CA ALA A 80 17.93 0.87 2.41
C ALA A 80 18.14 -0.43 3.19
N GLU A 81 18.69 -0.36 4.40
CA GLU A 81 18.96 -1.52 5.25
C GLU A 81 17.70 -2.00 5.98
N ALA A 82 16.90 -1.09 6.52
CA ALA A 82 15.84 -1.42 7.47
C ALA A 82 14.42 -1.45 6.88
N ARG A 83 14.18 -0.93 5.66
CA ARG A 83 12.81 -0.86 5.06
C ARG A 83 12.10 -2.20 4.88
N SER A 84 12.85 -3.30 4.89
CA SER A 84 12.31 -4.65 4.71
C SER A 84 11.92 -5.29 6.04
N ASP A 85 12.29 -4.66 7.16
CA ASP A 85 12.11 -5.18 8.50
C ASP A 85 10.81 -4.63 9.12
N PRO A 86 9.75 -5.44 9.26
CA PRO A 86 8.49 -4.97 9.83
C PRO A 86 8.60 -4.58 11.30
N ASP A 87 9.64 -5.02 12.03
CA ASP A 87 9.90 -4.62 13.41
C ASP A 87 10.61 -3.25 13.51
N GLN A 88 10.93 -2.62 12.36
CA GLN A 88 11.47 -1.26 12.26
C GLN A 88 10.48 -0.33 11.52
N PRO A 89 9.25 -0.11 12.04
CA PRO A 89 8.19 0.59 11.32
C PRO A 89 8.51 2.06 11.01
N ASP A 90 9.48 2.66 11.71
CA ASP A 90 9.96 4.03 11.45
C ASP A 90 11.16 4.10 10.51
N ALA A 91 11.68 2.97 10.02
CA ALA A 91 12.65 2.99 8.92
C ALA A 91 12.01 3.39 7.58
N VAL A 92 10.69 3.20 7.43
CA VAL A 92 9.94 3.62 6.24
C VAL A 92 9.23 4.95 6.46
N SER A 93 8.87 5.62 5.36
CA SER A 93 8.29 6.97 5.43
C SER A 93 6.93 7.01 6.12
N ARG A 94 6.12 5.95 5.99
CA ARG A 94 4.69 5.92 6.39
C ARG A 94 3.91 7.11 5.84
N LEU A 95 4.32 7.62 4.67
CA LEU A 95 3.69 8.75 4.01
C LEU A 95 2.56 8.36 3.04
N SER A 96 2.34 7.06 2.80
CA SER A 96 1.34 6.59 1.84
C SER A 96 -0.09 7.09 2.11
N PRO A 97 -0.61 7.20 3.35
CA PRO A 97 -1.93 7.81 3.57
C PRO A 97 -1.98 9.28 3.16
N TYR A 98 -0.90 10.03 3.40
CA TYR A 98 -0.83 11.45 3.05
C TYR A 98 -0.67 11.67 1.55
N LEU A 99 0.08 10.79 0.87
CA LEU A 99 0.22 10.80 -0.58
C LEU A 99 -1.10 10.45 -1.27
N HIS A 100 -1.81 9.44 -0.76
CA HIS A 100 -3.11 8.99 -1.30
C HIS A 100 -4.14 10.13 -1.31
N PHE A 101 -4.28 10.85 -0.19
CA PHE A 101 -5.22 11.97 -0.09
C PHE A 101 -4.67 13.31 -0.59
N GLY A 102 -3.47 13.35 -1.17
CA GLY A 102 -2.86 14.59 -1.67
C GLY A 102 -2.49 15.60 -0.58
N ASN A 103 -2.37 15.17 0.67
CA ASN A 103 -1.95 16.02 1.80
C ASN A 103 -0.47 16.45 1.68
N VAL A 104 0.36 15.63 1.02
CA VAL A 104 1.75 15.93 0.72
C VAL A 104 2.00 15.59 -0.73
N SER A 105 2.72 16.44 -1.46
CA SER A 105 3.10 16.18 -2.84
C SER A 105 4.23 15.15 -2.92
N ILE A 106 4.15 14.24 -3.89
CA ILE A 106 5.27 13.31 -4.17
C ILE A 106 6.54 14.07 -4.60
N HIS A 107 6.39 15.21 -5.29
CA HIS A 107 7.52 16.09 -5.64
C HIS A 107 8.16 16.70 -4.39
N GLU A 108 7.35 17.24 -3.47
CA GLU A 108 7.82 17.81 -2.20
C GLU A 108 8.64 16.77 -1.41
N LEU A 109 8.11 15.55 -1.29
CA LEU A 109 8.74 14.44 -0.58
C LEU A 109 10.07 14.01 -1.23
N LEU A 110 10.10 13.82 -2.56
CA LEU A 110 11.29 13.34 -3.25
C LEU A 110 12.40 14.43 -3.27
N LEU A 111 12.05 15.72 -3.36
CA LEU A 111 13.01 16.83 -3.33
C LEU A 111 13.64 16.94 -1.94
N ALA A 112 12.82 16.93 -0.90
CA ALA A 112 13.29 16.99 0.48
C ALA A 112 14.16 15.77 0.85
N ALA A 113 13.81 14.57 0.36
CA ALA A 113 14.62 13.38 0.58
C ALA A 113 15.96 13.42 -0.16
N ARG A 114 16.01 14.01 -1.36
CA ARG A 114 17.25 14.21 -2.12
C ARG A 114 18.22 15.12 -1.40
N GLU A 115 17.70 16.14 -0.71
CA GLU A 115 18.50 17.13 0.02
C GLU A 115 18.96 16.62 1.41
N ALA A 116 18.13 15.85 2.11
CA ALA A 116 18.38 15.47 3.50
C ALA A 116 19.15 14.13 3.67
N GLY A 117 19.01 13.20 2.72
CA GLY A 117 19.47 11.81 2.90
C GLY A 117 20.84 11.50 2.30
N PRO A 118 21.58 10.51 2.83
CA PRO A 118 22.73 9.94 2.14
C PRO A 118 22.33 9.40 0.76
N ALA A 119 23.18 9.59 -0.25
CA ALA A 119 22.85 9.26 -1.65
C ALA A 119 22.34 7.81 -1.85
N ALA A 120 22.95 6.84 -1.18
CA ALA A 120 22.53 5.43 -1.27
C ALA A 120 21.12 5.20 -0.70
N GLN A 121 20.79 5.88 0.42
CA GLN A 121 19.49 5.79 1.06
C GLN A 121 18.40 6.44 0.19
N TYR A 122 18.71 7.64 -0.32
CA TYR A 122 17.84 8.35 -1.23
C TYR A 122 17.59 7.56 -2.52
N ALA A 123 18.62 7.02 -3.16
CA ALA A 123 18.47 6.23 -4.39
C ALA A 123 17.51 5.05 -4.18
N LYS A 124 17.63 4.34 -3.06
CA LYS A 124 16.72 3.23 -2.75
C LYS A 124 15.29 3.71 -2.42
N PHE A 125 15.16 4.86 -1.77
CA PHE A 125 13.85 5.46 -1.52
C PHE A 125 13.18 5.96 -2.80
N GLN A 126 13.93 6.58 -3.70
CA GLN A 126 13.48 7.06 -4.99
C GLN A 126 12.96 5.93 -5.88
N ASP A 127 13.65 4.79 -5.89
CA ASP A 127 13.18 3.58 -6.60
C ASP A 127 11.77 3.18 -6.13
N GLU A 128 11.51 3.17 -4.82
CA GLU A 128 10.19 2.79 -4.28
C GLU A 128 9.14 3.91 -4.49
N ALA A 129 9.49 5.16 -4.18
CA ALA A 129 8.57 6.29 -4.19
C ALA A 129 8.26 6.82 -5.60
N LEU A 130 9.14 6.57 -6.58
CA LEU A 130 8.95 6.96 -7.98
C LEU A 130 8.74 5.74 -8.87
N VAL A 131 9.70 4.82 -8.99
CA VAL A 131 9.63 3.75 -10.01
C VAL A 131 8.45 2.82 -9.74
N TRP A 132 8.36 2.24 -8.54
CA TRP A 132 7.26 1.34 -8.20
C TRP A 132 5.91 2.04 -8.17
N ARG A 133 5.88 3.29 -7.69
CA ARG A 133 4.67 4.10 -7.69
C ARG A 133 4.16 4.38 -9.10
N GLU A 134 4.99 4.97 -9.95
CA GLU A 134 4.61 5.34 -11.31
C GLU A 134 4.35 4.11 -12.17
N LEU A 135 5.00 2.97 -11.90
CA LEU A 135 4.68 1.69 -12.54
C LEU A 135 3.26 1.22 -12.23
N ALA A 136 2.82 1.35 -10.98
CA ALA A 136 1.45 1.04 -10.58
C ALA A 136 0.43 2.00 -11.23
N HIS A 137 0.72 3.31 -11.24
CA HIS A 137 -0.11 4.30 -11.95
C HIS A 137 -0.19 4.01 -13.45
N ASN A 138 0.95 3.72 -14.09
CA ASN A 138 1.00 3.35 -15.50
C ASN A 138 0.14 2.12 -15.79
N PHE A 139 0.24 1.09 -14.95
CA PHE A 139 -0.55 -0.14 -15.11
C PHE A 139 -2.04 0.10 -15.03
N VAL A 140 -2.52 0.80 -14.00
CA VAL A 140 -3.95 1.10 -13.83
C VAL A 140 -4.46 1.99 -14.96
N PHE A 141 -3.64 2.96 -15.40
CA PHE A 141 -4.00 3.84 -16.52
C PHE A 141 -4.07 3.10 -17.87
N ARG A 142 -3.18 2.12 -18.10
CA ARG A 142 -3.05 1.45 -19.40
C ARG A 142 -3.88 0.17 -19.54
N ASP A 143 -4.17 -0.54 -18.45
CA ASP A 143 -4.95 -1.78 -18.49
C ASP A 143 -6.29 -1.61 -17.75
N PRO A 144 -7.42 -1.47 -18.47
CA PRO A 144 -8.74 -1.34 -17.83
C PRO A 144 -9.14 -2.60 -17.04
N ARG A 145 -8.45 -3.72 -17.26
CA ARG A 145 -8.70 -4.99 -16.56
C ARG A 145 -7.89 -5.10 -15.26
N HIS A 146 -7.24 -4.04 -14.79
CA HIS A 146 -6.34 -4.02 -13.62
C HIS A 146 -6.96 -4.52 -12.29
N ARG A 147 -8.27 -4.79 -12.26
CA ARG A 147 -9.02 -5.38 -11.14
C ARG A 147 -9.46 -6.83 -11.39
N THR A 148 -8.93 -7.47 -12.43
CA THR A 148 -9.25 -8.86 -12.80
C THR A 148 -7.97 -9.66 -12.96
N THR A 149 -8.05 -10.98 -12.80
CA THR A 149 -6.92 -11.87 -13.06
C THR A 149 -6.41 -11.78 -14.50
N GLY A 150 -7.23 -11.29 -15.45
CA GLY A 150 -6.84 -11.05 -16.84
C GLY A 150 -5.71 -10.04 -17.05
N ALA A 151 -5.40 -9.20 -16.05
CA ALA A 151 -4.36 -8.18 -16.12
C ALA A 151 -2.95 -8.63 -15.66
N ILE A 152 -2.83 -9.86 -15.15
CA ILE A 152 -1.54 -10.46 -14.79
C ILE A 152 -0.90 -11.16 -16.01
N PRO A 153 0.43 -11.36 -16.02
CA PRO A 153 1.11 -11.98 -17.15
C PRO A 153 0.56 -13.38 -17.50
N ALA A 154 0.58 -13.72 -18.79
CA ALA A 154 0.06 -15.01 -19.27
C ALA A 154 0.71 -16.22 -18.58
N TRP A 155 2.02 -16.15 -18.32
CA TRP A 155 2.75 -17.20 -17.61
C TRP A 155 2.18 -17.44 -16.20
N ALA A 156 1.79 -16.38 -15.49
CA ALA A 156 1.30 -16.48 -14.13
C ALA A 156 -0.15 -16.99 -14.10
N ARG A 157 -1.00 -16.48 -15.01
CA ARG A 157 -2.38 -16.98 -15.17
C ARG A 157 -2.41 -18.48 -15.41
N GLU A 158 -1.58 -18.95 -16.34
CA GLU A 158 -1.55 -20.36 -16.70
C GLU A 158 -1.05 -21.23 -15.54
N GLN A 159 -0.08 -20.76 -14.77
CA GLN A 159 0.42 -21.48 -13.59
C GLN A 159 -0.63 -21.55 -12.49
N LEU A 160 -1.27 -20.43 -12.15
CA LEU A 160 -2.33 -20.43 -11.14
C LEU A 160 -3.49 -21.35 -11.54
N ARG A 161 -3.93 -21.29 -12.80
CA ARG A 161 -5.00 -22.16 -13.34
C ARG A 161 -4.65 -23.64 -13.27
N ARG A 162 -3.41 -24.03 -13.60
CA ARG A 162 -2.95 -25.43 -13.51
C ARG A 162 -2.95 -25.98 -12.08
N HIS A 163 -2.78 -25.09 -11.09
CA HIS A 163 -2.65 -25.44 -9.68
C HIS A 163 -3.91 -25.10 -8.86
N GLU A 164 -5.05 -24.80 -9.51
CA GLU A 164 -6.33 -24.56 -8.85
C GLU A 164 -6.82 -25.78 -8.08
N ALA A 165 -6.64 -26.98 -8.64
CA ALA A 165 -7.06 -28.24 -8.03
C ALA A 165 -6.11 -28.76 -6.94
N ASP A 166 -4.96 -28.11 -6.72
CA ASP A 166 -4.02 -28.54 -5.68
C ASP A 166 -4.66 -28.42 -4.28
N PRO A 167 -4.50 -29.42 -3.39
CA PRO A 167 -5.02 -29.35 -2.04
C PRO A 167 -4.56 -28.08 -1.30
N ARG A 168 -5.51 -27.37 -0.69
CA ARG A 168 -5.22 -26.18 0.11
C ARG A 168 -4.94 -26.58 1.57
N PRO A 169 -3.94 -25.99 2.23
CA PRO A 169 -3.65 -26.27 3.65
C PRO A 169 -4.77 -25.84 4.59
N ALA A 170 -5.57 -24.86 4.19
CA ALA A 170 -6.78 -24.41 4.86
C ALA A 170 -7.66 -23.68 3.84
N LEU A 171 -8.95 -23.53 4.14
CA LEU A 171 -9.84 -22.63 3.42
C LEU A 171 -10.54 -21.74 4.45
N TYR A 172 -10.33 -20.43 4.37
CA TYR A 172 -10.98 -19.47 5.25
C TYR A 172 -12.08 -18.71 4.51
N SER A 173 -13.18 -18.47 5.20
CA SER A 173 -14.20 -17.51 4.73
C SER A 173 -13.64 -16.08 4.71
N ALA A 174 -14.26 -15.20 3.93
CA ALA A 174 -13.92 -13.78 3.91
C ALA A 174 -14.01 -13.15 5.32
N GLU A 175 -15.02 -13.54 6.11
CA GLU A 175 -15.19 -13.07 7.49
C GLU A 175 -14.05 -13.54 8.42
N GLN A 176 -13.64 -14.82 8.32
CA GLN A 176 -12.51 -15.32 9.11
C GLN A 176 -11.22 -14.56 8.79
N LEU A 177 -10.97 -14.29 7.50
CA LEU A 177 -9.83 -13.49 7.08
C LEU A 177 -9.95 -12.04 7.57
N GLU A 178 -11.12 -11.41 7.41
CA GLU A 178 -11.37 -10.04 7.84
C GLU A 178 -11.11 -9.84 9.34
N LEU A 179 -11.64 -10.75 10.16
CA LEU A 179 -11.56 -10.72 11.62
C LEU A 179 -10.24 -11.30 12.19
N ALA A 180 -9.25 -11.57 11.34
CA ALA A 180 -7.95 -12.12 11.75
C ALA A 180 -8.07 -13.46 12.51
N ARG A 181 -8.93 -14.36 12.05
CA ARG A 181 -9.24 -15.67 12.67
C ARG A 181 -8.66 -16.82 11.85
N THR A 182 -7.35 -16.80 11.64
CA THR A 182 -6.62 -17.91 11.03
C THR A 182 -5.76 -18.65 12.05
N HIS A 183 -5.26 -19.83 11.69
CA HIS A 183 -4.27 -20.55 12.48
C HIS A 183 -2.89 -19.86 12.60
N ASP A 184 -2.56 -18.88 11.74
CA ASP A 184 -1.23 -18.26 11.69
C ASP A 184 -1.25 -16.88 12.37
N GLU A 185 -0.57 -16.81 13.52
CA GLU A 185 -0.58 -15.60 14.34
C GLU A 185 0.15 -14.41 13.70
N LEU A 186 1.20 -14.66 12.89
CA LEU A 186 1.88 -13.58 12.18
C LEU A 186 0.95 -12.95 11.13
N TRP A 187 0.15 -13.77 10.46
CA TRP A 187 -0.86 -13.27 9.53
C TRP A 187 -1.96 -12.51 10.26
N ASN A 188 -2.43 -13.02 11.39
CA ASN A 188 -3.46 -12.36 12.19
C ASN A 188 -2.97 -11.01 12.73
N GLU A 189 -1.71 -10.90 13.18
CA GLU A 189 -1.06 -9.63 13.55
C GLU A 189 -1.07 -8.63 12.40
N ALA A 190 -0.69 -9.08 11.19
CA ALA A 190 -0.71 -8.24 10.00
C ALA A 190 -2.12 -7.72 9.68
N GLN A 191 -3.12 -8.60 9.72
CA GLN A 191 -4.52 -8.23 9.48
C GLN A 191 -5.05 -7.26 10.54
N ARG A 192 -4.75 -7.48 11.83
CA ARG A 192 -5.12 -6.54 12.90
C ARG A 192 -4.45 -5.18 12.74
N SER A 193 -3.24 -5.12 12.17
CA SER A 193 -2.61 -3.83 11.83
C SER A 193 -3.49 -2.98 10.90
N TYR A 194 -4.24 -3.60 9.98
CA TYR A 194 -5.23 -2.88 9.18
C TYR A 194 -6.43 -2.42 10.01
N LEU A 195 -6.99 -3.29 10.83
CA LEU A 195 -8.15 -2.97 11.67
C LEU A 195 -7.86 -1.83 12.66
N ASP A 196 -6.70 -1.87 13.30
CA ASP A 196 -6.36 -0.98 14.42
C ASP A 196 -5.62 0.29 13.97
N HIS A 197 -4.88 0.22 12.86
CA HIS A 197 -3.98 1.31 12.43
C HIS A 197 -4.24 1.81 11.01
N GLY A 198 -5.15 1.18 10.27
CA GLY A 198 -5.40 1.50 8.86
C GLY A 198 -4.16 1.44 7.97
N TRP A 199 -3.12 0.73 8.41
CA TRP A 199 -1.84 0.65 7.74
C TRP A 199 -1.14 -0.66 8.08
N MET A 200 -0.51 -1.26 7.07
CA MET A 200 0.29 -2.47 7.21
C MET A 200 1.63 -2.27 6.52
N HIS A 201 2.72 -2.70 7.16
CA HIS A 201 4.07 -2.63 6.59
C HIS A 201 4.16 -3.43 5.28
N ASN A 202 4.85 -2.91 4.26
CA ASN A 202 4.85 -3.51 2.91
C ASN A 202 5.33 -4.97 2.89
N ARG A 203 6.35 -5.32 3.68
CA ARG A 203 6.80 -6.72 3.85
C ARG A 203 5.66 -7.63 4.32
N LEU A 204 4.86 -7.15 5.27
CA LEU A 204 3.70 -7.88 5.77
C LEU A 204 2.58 -7.90 4.73
N ARG A 205 2.33 -6.85 3.95
CA ARG A 205 1.34 -6.87 2.85
C ARG A 205 1.62 -7.98 1.84
N MET A 206 2.89 -8.14 1.46
CA MET A 206 3.31 -9.23 0.57
C MET A 206 3.05 -10.61 1.19
N LEU A 207 3.47 -10.83 2.44
CA LEU A 207 3.25 -12.10 3.14
C LEU A 207 1.76 -12.39 3.33
N TRP A 208 1.00 -11.37 3.75
CA TRP A 208 -0.43 -11.39 3.96
C TRP A 208 -1.16 -11.82 2.69
N GLY A 209 -0.89 -11.17 1.55
CA GLY A 209 -1.54 -11.50 0.29
C GLY A 209 -1.15 -12.89 -0.24
N LYS A 210 0.13 -13.27 -0.15
CA LYS A 210 0.56 -14.62 -0.56
C LYS A 210 -0.12 -15.70 0.29
N ALA A 211 -0.29 -15.48 1.58
CA ALA A 211 -0.97 -16.42 2.45
C ALA A 211 -2.46 -16.57 2.13
N VAL A 212 -3.17 -15.50 1.78
CA VAL A 212 -4.57 -15.61 1.35
C VAL A 212 -4.70 -16.47 0.09
N LEU A 213 -3.77 -16.36 -0.87
CA LEU A 213 -3.80 -17.17 -2.10
C LEU A 213 -3.84 -18.68 -1.84
N GLN A 214 -3.12 -19.16 -0.83
CA GLN A 214 -3.16 -20.58 -0.44
C GLN A 214 -4.33 -20.94 0.49
N TRP A 215 -5.11 -19.96 0.95
CA TRP A 215 -6.26 -20.17 1.84
C TRP A 215 -7.61 -19.87 1.18
N THR A 216 -7.59 -19.68 -0.14
CA THR A 216 -8.77 -19.49 -0.98
C THR A 216 -8.80 -20.57 -2.06
N PRO A 217 -9.98 -20.89 -2.61
CA PRO A 217 -10.10 -21.92 -3.65
C PRO A 217 -9.29 -21.57 -4.91
N ASP A 218 -9.36 -20.30 -5.34
CA ASP A 218 -8.81 -19.85 -6.62
C ASP A 218 -8.29 -18.40 -6.56
N ALA A 219 -7.59 -17.99 -7.61
CA ALA A 219 -6.97 -16.67 -7.70
C ALA A 219 -8.00 -15.53 -7.82
N GLU A 220 -9.15 -15.77 -8.44
CA GLU A 220 -10.24 -14.79 -8.56
C GLU A 220 -10.83 -14.46 -7.18
N THR A 221 -11.10 -15.48 -6.38
CA THR A 221 -11.62 -15.35 -5.02
C THR A 221 -10.60 -14.69 -4.10
N CYS A 222 -9.32 -15.07 -4.21
CA CYS A 222 -8.22 -14.38 -3.53
C CYS A 222 -8.21 -12.89 -3.86
N LEU A 223 -8.22 -12.54 -5.16
CA LEU A 223 -8.17 -11.16 -5.62
C LEU A 223 -9.32 -10.32 -5.04
N ARG A 224 -10.56 -10.84 -5.10
CA ARG A 224 -11.73 -10.13 -4.54
C ARG A 224 -11.57 -9.85 -3.05
N ILE A 225 -11.09 -10.84 -2.27
CA ILE A 225 -10.89 -10.70 -0.83
C ILE A 225 -9.78 -9.69 -0.53
N LEU A 226 -8.63 -9.82 -1.21
CA LEU A 226 -7.50 -8.90 -1.00
C LEU A 226 -7.86 -7.46 -1.33
N GLU A 227 -8.55 -7.24 -2.46
CA GLU A 227 -9.03 -5.93 -2.87
C GLU A 227 -10.03 -5.36 -1.86
N HIS A 228 -11.02 -6.16 -1.45
CA HIS A 228 -12.01 -5.73 -0.46
C HIS A 228 -11.35 -5.30 0.85
N LEU A 229 -10.52 -6.16 1.46
CA LEU A 229 -9.90 -5.88 2.75
C LEU A 229 -8.95 -4.68 2.68
N ASN A 230 -8.14 -4.58 1.62
CA ASN A 230 -7.23 -3.45 1.45
C ASN A 230 -8.02 -2.14 1.25
N ASN A 231 -9.08 -2.14 0.43
CA ASN A 231 -9.88 -0.94 0.18
C ASN A 231 -10.74 -0.52 1.37
N LYS A 232 -11.18 -1.49 2.19
CA LYS A 232 -11.98 -1.24 3.40
C LYS A 232 -11.15 -0.63 4.52
N TYR A 233 -9.94 -1.14 4.78
CA TYR A 233 -9.20 -0.80 5.98
C TYR A 233 -7.94 0.05 5.75
N ALA A 234 -7.27 -0.06 4.60
CA ALA A 234 -6.05 0.70 4.38
C ALA A 234 -6.37 2.18 4.10
N LEU A 235 -5.75 3.10 4.85
CA LEU A 235 -5.85 4.54 4.60
C LEU A 235 -5.21 4.95 3.25
N ASP A 236 -4.35 4.09 2.69
CA ASP A 236 -3.77 4.20 1.35
C ASP A 236 -4.37 3.16 0.35
N GLY A 237 -5.53 2.60 0.70
CA GLY A 237 -6.33 1.72 -0.16
C GLY A 237 -7.00 2.46 -1.31
N ARG A 238 -7.65 1.74 -2.23
CA ARG A 238 -8.35 2.30 -3.42
C ARG A 238 -7.44 3.17 -4.29
N ASP A 239 -6.17 2.78 -4.34
CA ASP A 239 -5.10 3.53 -4.97
C ASP A 239 -4.43 2.69 -6.07
N PRO A 240 -3.90 3.28 -7.15
CA PRO A 240 -3.13 2.53 -8.14
C PRO A 240 -2.04 1.65 -7.52
N ASN A 241 -1.36 2.13 -6.48
CA ASN A 241 -0.35 1.37 -5.74
C ASN A 241 -0.93 0.13 -5.07
N SER A 242 -2.16 0.21 -4.57
CA SER A 242 -2.88 -0.92 -4.00
C SER A 242 -3.16 -1.98 -5.06
N TYR A 243 -3.70 -1.60 -6.22
CA TYR A 243 -3.96 -2.56 -7.31
C TYR A 243 -2.67 -3.18 -7.85
N GLY A 244 -1.62 -2.38 -8.05
CA GLY A 244 -0.30 -2.89 -8.45
C GLY A 244 0.29 -3.87 -7.45
N GLY A 245 0.24 -3.54 -6.16
CA GLY A 245 0.73 -4.40 -5.07
C GLY A 245 -0.06 -5.69 -4.90
N ILE A 246 -1.39 -5.64 -5.02
CA ILE A 246 -2.25 -6.84 -5.00
C ILE A 246 -1.96 -7.71 -6.23
N MET A 247 -1.86 -7.13 -7.43
CA MET A 247 -1.55 -7.88 -8.64
C MET A 247 -0.16 -8.54 -8.61
N TRP A 248 0.80 -7.95 -7.88
CA TRP A 248 2.10 -8.56 -7.62
C TRP A 248 2.01 -9.89 -6.85
N ILE A 249 1.00 -10.05 -5.98
CA ILE A 249 0.72 -11.33 -5.31
C ILE A 249 0.48 -12.46 -6.32
N PHE A 250 -0.05 -12.13 -7.50
CA PHE A 250 -0.33 -13.08 -8.57
C PHE A 250 0.75 -13.08 -9.67
N GLY A 251 1.86 -12.36 -9.52
CA GLY A 251 2.99 -12.38 -10.45
C GLY A 251 3.11 -11.18 -11.39
N LYS A 252 2.29 -10.13 -11.22
CA LYS A 252 2.49 -8.85 -11.94
C LYS A 252 3.80 -8.19 -11.50
N PHE A 253 4.57 -7.66 -12.46
CA PHE A 253 5.89 -7.03 -12.24
C PHE A 253 6.94 -7.95 -11.61
N ASP A 254 6.73 -9.27 -11.67
CA ASP A 254 7.67 -10.26 -11.15
C ASP A 254 8.01 -11.28 -12.24
N ARG A 255 8.96 -12.15 -11.92
CA ARG A 255 9.41 -13.25 -12.79
C ARG A 255 8.94 -14.62 -12.28
N PRO A 256 9.03 -15.68 -13.09
CA PRO A 256 8.82 -17.05 -12.63
C PRO A 256 9.86 -17.50 -11.59
N PHE A 257 9.43 -18.35 -10.66
CA PHE A 257 10.23 -19.02 -9.62
C PHE A 257 10.12 -20.54 -9.72
N TYR A 258 10.83 -21.26 -8.83
CA TYR A 258 10.68 -22.71 -8.71
C TYR A 258 9.22 -23.11 -8.44
N PRO A 259 8.70 -24.13 -9.16
CA PRO A 259 7.32 -24.54 -9.04
C PRO A 259 7.01 -25.06 -7.64
N ARG A 260 5.84 -24.70 -7.13
CA ARG A 260 5.29 -25.19 -5.86
C ARG A 260 3.80 -25.48 -6.01
N PRO A 261 3.24 -26.41 -5.21
CA PRO A 261 1.79 -26.58 -5.15
C PRO A 261 1.10 -25.24 -4.89
N ILE A 262 -0.10 -25.05 -5.43
CA ILE A 262 -0.93 -23.83 -5.35
C ILE A 262 -0.38 -22.66 -6.20
N TYR A 263 0.91 -22.36 -6.07
CA TYR A 263 1.51 -21.16 -6.68
C TYR A 263 2.00 -21.41 -8.12
N GLY A 264 2.25 -22.66 -8.51
CA GLY A 264 3.07 -22.95 -9.68
C GLY A 264 4.40 -22.20 -9.57
N THR A 265 4.76 -21.44 -10.60
CA THR A 265 5.96 -20.60 -10.60
C THR A 265 5.75 -19.17 -10.07
N VAL A 266 4.58 -18.81 -9.54
CA VAL A 266 4.39 -17.54 -8.84
C VAL A 266 5.22 -17.54 -7.55
N ARG A 267 5.86 -16.41 -7.23
CA ARG A 267 6.69 -16.29 -6.02
C ARG A 267 5.93 -16.71 -4.77
N TYR A 268 6.49 -17.65 -4.03
CA TYR A 268 6.04 -18.04 -2.70
C TYR A 268 6.76 -17.24 -1.59
N LEU A 269 6.04 -16.89 -0.52
CA LEU A 269 6.60 -16.32 0.70
C LEU A 269 6.10 -17.12 1.91
N SER A 270 7.02 -17.45 2.83
CA SER A 270 6.71 -18.27 4.01
C SER A 270 6.53 -17.43 5.26
N LEU A 271 5.32 -17.44 5.83
CA LEU A 271 5.01 -16.86 7.14
C LEU A 271 5.87 -17.48 8.24
N LYS A 272 6.01 -18.81 8.24
CA LYS A 272 6.86 -19.54 9.20
C LYS A 272 8.32 -19.06 9.18
N ALA A 273 8.88 -18.83 7.98
CA ALA A 273 10.25 -18.34 7.85
C ALA A 273 10.39 -16.91 8.37
N GLU A 274 9.42 -16.04 8.09
CA GLU A 274 9.41 -14.67 8.61
C GLU A 274 9.26 -14.64 10.14
N ALA A 275 8.35 -15.44 10.70
CA ALA A 275 8.17 -15.54 12.15
C ALA A 275 9.46 -16.00 12.86
N LYS A 276 10.18 -16.98 12.28
CA LYS A 276 11.48 -17.42 12.80
C LYS A 276 12.52 -16.29 12.74
N ARG A 277 12.57 -15.54 11.64
CA ARG A 277 13.50 -14.40 11.47
C ARG A 277 13.23 -13.30 12.49
N ARG A 278 11.95 -12.96 12.73
CA ARG A 278 11.55 -11.96 13.74
C ARG A 278 11.94 -12.40 15.16
N LYS A 279 11.71 -13.68 15.51
CA LYS A 279 12.11 -14.23 16.82
C LYS A 279 13.62 -14.17 17.05
N ALA A 280 14.44 -14.42 16.02
CA ALA A 280 15.90 -14.41 16.15
C ALA A 280 16.52 -13.00 16.34
N ARG A 281 15.73 -11.94 16.21
CA ARG A 281 16.16 -10.54 16.33
C ARG A 281 15.73 -9.88 17.64
N ARG A 282 14.86 -10.54 18.40
CA ARG A 282 14.43 -10.16 19.74
C ARG A 282 15.34 -10.84 20.75
#